data_AF-A0A917AM06-F1
#
_entry.id   AF-A0A917AM06-F1
#
_cell.length_a   1.000
_cell.length_b   1.000
_cell.length_c   1.000
_cell.angle_alpha   90.00
_cell.angle_beta   90.00
_cell.angle_gamma   90.00
#
_symmetry.space_group_name_H-M   'P 1'
#
loop_
_entity.id
_entity.type
_entity.pdbx_description
1 polymer ?
#
loop_
_entity_poly.entity_id
_entity_poly.type
_entity_poly.pdbx_seq_one_letter_code
_entity_poly.pdbx_strand_id
1 'polypeptide(L)'
;MFRGGQSAHTLAGFNWSDYAEKRSPRTMDKFNMGKKGLNLGKSVHSTNSNAEYLFLVNPSSGKASIQKKRDLVSKVSRHSNAITLISESEDHASQLAKDAMLEGRIVVACGGDGLQNIVAQQAIDTGGVMSVLPFGRGNDFAASMQIRSFRDTELAIKNGVVQHARYVNVEFSDYSRICLTCAGVGLLSDASLRASRLPLLKGKALYTVAALISLMKLKCHRYTLSFDDVELQKELLILVGAASECTGGGVRIAPDAKSEPDRLNVLFATSQGRTSAIKLLVKALSGKHLAHDKVESNFHERCRIACENDNYGASLVYGDGEYLGVLPASLQIGNKPLRVLVPNANA
;
A
#
# COMPACT_ATOMS: atom_id res chain seq x y z
N MET A 1 48.68 -20.46 1.78
CA MET A 1 48.53 -19.20 2.55
C MET A 1 48.04 -18.11 1.61
N PHE A 2 46.84 -17.58 1.91
CA PHE A 2 46.17 -16.37 1.42
C PHE A 2 46.43 -15.82 0.00
N ARG A 3 45.36 -15.78 -0.80
CA ARG A 3 45.02 -14.61 -1.63
C ARG A 3 43.51 -14.33 -1.53
N GLY A 4 43.19 -13.12 -1.07
CA GLY A 4 41.83 -12.63 -0.85
C GLY A 4 41.10 -12.29 -2.15
N GLY A 5 39.82 -12.62 -2.18
CA GLY A 5 38.89 -12.29 -3.25
C GLY A 5 38.36 -10.86 -3.12
N GLN A 6 38.32 -10.16 -4.25
CA GLN A 6 37.63 -8.89 -4.39
C GLN A 6 36.12 -9.11 -4.54
N SER A 7 35.38 -8.25 -3.83
CA SER A 7 33.94 -8.08 -3.83
C SER A 7 33.36 -7.73 -5.21
N ALA A 8 32.34 -8.49 -5.63
CA ALA A 8 31.51 -8.17 -6.80
C ALA A 8 30.25 -7.39 -6.38
N HIS A 9 30.40 -6.12 -6.02
CA HIS A 9 29.30 -5.20 -5.72
C HIS A 9 29.30 -3.99 -6.66
N THR A 10 29.24 -4.18 -7.98
CA THR A 10 28.91 -3.07 -8.89
C THR A 10 28.53 -3.58 -10.28
N LEU A 11 27.24 -3.62 -10.59
CA LEU A 11 26.78 -3.54 -11.99
C LEU A 11 25.50 -2.69 -12.04
N ALA A 12 25.59 -1.58 -12.78
CA ALA A 12 24.65 -0.46 -12.92
C ALA A 12 24.62 0.60 -11.79
N GLY A 13 25.76 0.90 -11.17
CA GLY A 13 26.00 2.16 -10.42
C GLY A 13 25.06 2.43 -9.23
N PHE A 14 24.35 1.42 -8.73
CA PHE A 14 23.35 1.59 -7.68
C PHE A 14 23.63 0.59 -6.55
N ASN A 15 23.94 1.13 -5.38
CA ASN A 15 24.15 0.35 -4.18
C ASN A 15 22.81 0.07 -3.48
N TRP A 16 22.45 -1.21 -3.40
CA TRP A 16 21.16 -1.64 -2.86
C TRP A 16 21.10 -1.52 -1.32
N SER A 17 22.24 -1.57 -0.64
CA SER A 17 22.31 -1.35 0.81
C SER A 17 22.01 0.11 1.16
N ASP A 18 22.60 1.06 0.43
CA ASP A 18 22.47 2.51 0.71
C ASP A 18 21.04 3.03 0.51
N TYR A 19 20.25 2.39 -0.37
CA TYR A 19 18.86 2.78 -0.59
C TYR A 19 17.95 2.39 0.58
N ALA A 20 18.16 1.22 1.16
CA ALA A 20 17.40 0.77 2.32
C ALA A 20 17.87 1.44 3.61
N GLU A 21 19.16 1.69 3.76
CA GLU A 21 19.71 2.34 4.95
C GLU A 21 19.18 3.77 5.14
N LYS A 22 18.95 4.51 4.04
CA LYS A 22 18.32 5.86 4.06
C LYS A 22 16.84 5.86 4.46
N ARG A 23 16.19 4.70 4.53
CA ARG A 23 14.79 4.54 4.97
C ARG A 23 14.61 3.53 6.11
N SER A 24 15.70 3.04 6.68
CA SER A 24 15.64 2.29 7.92
C SER A 24 15.35 3.25 9.08
N PRO A 25 14.57 2.85 10.11
CA PRO A 25 14.22 3.72 11.24
C PRO A 25 15.44 4.27 12.02
N ARG A 26 16.64 3.74 11.81
CA ARG A 26 17.85 4.09 12.58
C ARG A 26 18.67 5.26 12.02
N THR A 27 18.37 5.77 10.82
CA THR A 27 19.23 6.76 10.14
C THR A 27 18.62 8.15 10.00
N MET A 28 17.41 8.40 10.55
CA MET A 28 16.73 9.70 10.45
C MET A 28 17.15 10.75 11.49
N ASP A 29 18.03 10.42 12.45
CA ASP A 29 18.36 11.33 13.56
C ASP A 29 19.46 12.37 13.29
N LYS A 30 20.01 12.47 12.07
CA LYS A 30 21.18 13.35 11.81
C LYS A 30 21.04 14.43 10.73
N PHE A 31 19.84 14.67 10.20
CA PHE A 31 19.61 15.75 9.24
C PHE A 31 18.58 16.77 9.73
N ASN A 32 18.91 17.47 10.83
CA ASN A 32 18.13 18.64 11.23
C ASN A 32 19.03 19.72 11.84
N MET A 33 19.77 20.44 10.99
CA MET A 33 20.24 21.78 11.32
C MET A 33 20.16 22.67 10.07
N GLY A 34 19.30 23.69 10.14
CA GLY A 34 19.30 24.80 9.21
C GLY A 34 17.98 25.02 8.47
N LYS A 35 16.97 25.57 9.16
CA LYS A 35 15.93 26.36 8.47
C LYS A 35 15.66 27.66 9.21
N LYS A 36 16.07 28.75 8.55
CA LYS A 36 15.66 30.13 8.83
C LYS A 36 14.13 30.21 8.78
N GLY A 37 13.55 30.89 9.76
CA GLY A 37 12.12 31.08 9.91
C GLY A 37 11.50 31.79 8.70
N LEU A 38 10.43 31.20 8.18
CA LEU A 38 9.34 31.93 7.56
C LEU A 38 8.09 31.69 8.41
N ASN A 39 7.62 32.78 8.99
CA ASN A 39 6.40 32.85 9.78
C ASN A 39 5.21 32.78 8.80
N LEU A 40 4.50 31.65 8.77
CA LEU A 40 3.27 31.48 7.99
C LEU A 40 2.17 30.91 8.88
N GLY A 41 1.24 31.80 9.24
CA GLY A 41 -0.18 31.49 9.47
C GLY A 41 -0.52 30.43 10.52
N LYS A 42 -0.84 30.92 11.73
CA LYS A 42 -1.61 30.29 12.82
C LYS A 42 -2.23 28.91 12.48
N SER A 43 -1.73 27.87 13.16
CA SER A 43 -2.44 26.62 13.40
C SER A 43 -3.83 26.94 13.95
N VAL A 44 -4.88 26.62 13.20
CA VAL A 44 -6.27 26.67 13.69
C VAL A 44 -6.55 25.31 14.31
N HIS A 45 -6.19 25.14 15.58
CA HIS A 45 -6.79 24.10 16.43
C HIS A 45 -8.21 24.56 16.79
N SER A 46 -9.15 24.27 15.89
CA SER A 46 -10.57 24.37 16.19
C SER A 46 -10.97 23.15 17.02
N THR A 47 -11.00 23.29 18.34
CA THR A 47 -11.50 22.28 19.29
C THR A 47 -13.01 22.33 19.33
N ASN A 48 -13.66 21.89 18.25
CA ASN A 48 -15.09 21.64 18.27
C ASN A 48 -15.34 20.23 18.85
N SER A 49 -15.63 20.16 20.15
CA SER A 49 -15.85 18.90 20.88
C SER A 49 -17.06 18.08 20.37
N ASN A 50 -17.89 18.66 19.50
CA ASN A 50 -19.03 17.98 18.89
C ASN A 50 -18.77 17.47 17.46
N ALA A 51 -17.61 17.73 16.86
CA ALA A 51 -17.35 17.34 15.47
C ALA A 51 -17.37 15.82 15.29
N GLU A 52 -18.18 15.35 14.33
CA GLU A 52 -18.36 13.94 13.99
C GLU A 52 -17.26 13.45 13.04
N TYR A 53 -16.75 14.31 12.16
CA TYR A 53 -15.75 13.96 11.15
C TYR A 53 -14.45 14.74 11.31
N LEU A 54 -13.31 14.06 11.11
CA LEU A 54 -12.01 14.68 10.87
C LEU A 54 -11.58 14.43 9.42
N PHE A 55 -11.44 15.49 8.63
CA PHE A 55 -10.76 15.42 7.33
C PHE A 55 -9.26 15.63 7.55
N LEU A 56 -8.50 14.54 7.50
CA LEU A 56 -7.05 14.56 7.67
C LEU A 56 -6.37 14.66 6.31
N VAL A 57 -5.74 15.80 6.02
CA VAL A 57 -5.17 16.13 4.72
C VAL A 57 -3.66 15.95 4.72
N ASN A 58 -3.15 15.11 3.81
CA ASN A 58 -1.72 15.07 3.50
C ASN A 58 -1.39 16.11 2.41
N PRO A 59 -0.58 17.15 2.71
CA PRO A 59 -0.28 18.22 1.76
C PRO A 59 0.50 17.74 0.54
N SER A 60 1.29 16.68 0.67
CA SER A 60 2.16 16.11 -0.37
C SER A 60 1.46 15.08 -1.27
N SER A 61 0.24 14.64 -0.92
CA SER A 61 -0.49 13.63 -1.70
C SER A 61 -0.96 14.14 -3.07
N GLY A 62 -0.68 13.41 -4.14
CA GLY A 62 -1.15 13.74 -5.49
C GLY A 62 -0.52 15.00 -6.09
N LYS A 63 -1.13 15.54 -7.16
CA LYS A 63 -0.66 16.76 -7.86
C LYS A 63 -1.50 18.02 -7.56
N ALA A 64 -2.58 17.88 -6.78
CA ALA A 64 -3.45 19.01 -6.45
C ALA A 64 -2.75 19.94 -5.44
N SER A 65 -2.84 21.24 -5.66
CA SER A 65 -2.36 22.23 -4.69
C SER A 65 -3.13 22.09 -3.37
N ILE A 66 -2.50 22.54 -2.27
CA ILE A 66 -3.15 22.50 -0.96
C ILE A 66 -4.46 23.30 -0.95
N GLN A 67 -4.52 24.42 -1.67
CA GLN A 67 -5.75 25.20 -1.81
C GLN A 67 -6.86 24.38 -2.47
N LYS A 68 -6.56 23.71 -3.59
CA LYS A 68 -7.54 22.87 -4.28
C LYS A 68 -8.03 21.71 -3.40
N LYS A 69 -7.15 21.13 -2.57
CA LYS A 69 -7.56 20.12 -1.59
C LYS A 69 -8.50 20.70 -0.53
N ARG A 70 -8.17 21.86 0.03
CA ARG A 70 -9.03 22.57 1.00
C ARG A 70 -10.40 22.90 0.40
N ASP A 71 -10.44 23.40 -0.83
CA ASP A 71 -11.69 23.73 -1.51
C ASP A 71 -12.57 22.48 -1.70
N LEU A 72 -11.97 21.34 -2.06
CA LEU A 72 -12.68 20.08 -2.21
C LEU A 72 -13.15 19.51 -0.88
N VAL A 73 -12.31 19.55 0.15
CA VAL A 73 -12.69 19.15 1.51
C VAL A 73 -13.86 19.99 2.00
N SER A 74 -13.79 21.31 1.85
CA SER A 74 -14.86 22.25 2.23
C SER A 74 -16.18 21.96 1.51
N LYS A 75 -16.13 21.58 0.23
CA LYS A 75 -17.32 21.17 -0.54
C LYS A 75 -17.92 19.88 0.02
N VAL A 76 -17.10 18.85 0.19
CA VAL A 76 -17.55 17.52 0.65
C VAL A 76 -18.03 17.56 2.10
N SER A 77 -17.42 18.38 2.95
CA SER A 77 -17.77 18.48 4.37
C SER A 77 -18.90 19.48 4.66
N ARG A 78 -19.38 20.22 3.66
CA ARG A 78 -20.31 21.36 3.81
C ARG A 78 -21.57 21.06 4.64
N HIS A 79 -22.05 19.82 4.58
CA HIS A 79 -23.28 19.39 5.25
C HIS A 79 -23.02 18.45 6.44
N SER A 80 -21.78 18.40 6.92
CA SER A 80 -21.36 17.54 8.03
C SER A 80 -20.76 18.38 9.15
N ASN A 81 -20.84 17.89 10.39
CA ASN A 81 -20.12 18.48 11.50
C ASN A 81 -18.67 18.01 11.47
N ALA A 82 -17.80 18.76 10.79
CA ALA A 82 -16.45 18.33 10.48
C ALA A 82 -15.37 19.35 10.86
N ILE A 83 -14.22 18.84 11.28
CA ILE A 83 -12.96 19.59 11.37
C ILE A 83 -12.00 19.12 10.27
N THR A 84 -11.09 20.01 9.86
CA THR A 84 -10.05 19.69 8.87
C THR A 84 -8.69 19.99 9.45
N LEU A 85 -7.81 18.99 9.47
CA LEU A 85 -6.41 19.14 9.89
C LEU A 85 -5.48 18.74 8.76
N ILE A 86 -4.31 19.39 8.71
CA ILE A 86 -3.26 19.07 7.74
C ILE A 86 -2.12 18.43 8.53
N SER A 87 -1.69 17.25 8.09
CA SER A 87 -0.53 16.58 8.69
C SER A 87 0.77 17.21 8.20
N GLU A 88 1.74 17.32 9.08
CA GLU A 88 3.09 17.82 8.76
C GLU A 88 4.07 16.68 8.44
N SER A 89 3.79 15.49 8.96
CA SER A 89 4.54 14.25 8.76
C SER A 89 3.59 13.04 8.82
N GLU A 90 4.11 11.86 8.51
CA GLU A 90 3.38 10.59 8.66
C GLU A 90 3.05 10.31 10.13
N ASP A 91 3.99 10.54 11.05
CA ASP A 91 3.77 10.39 12.49
C ASP A 91 2.69 11.35 13.01
N HIS A 92 2.72 12.61 12.54
CA HIS A 92 1.69 13.59 12.89
C HIS A 92 0.32 13.15 12.34
N ALA A 93 0.26 12.62 11.11
CA ALA A 93 -0.97 12.05 10.56
C ALA A 93 -1.50 10.88 11.40
N SER A 94 -0.61 9.97 11.81
CA SER A 94 -0.94 8.83 12.66
C SER A 94 -1.50 9.29 14.01
N GLN A 95 -0.84 10.24 14.67
CA GLN A 95 -1.28 10.76 15.96
C GLN A 95 -2.67 11.44 15.86
N LEU A 96 -2.85 12.33 14.88
CA LEU A 96 -4.13 13.00 14.65
C LEU A 96 -5.28 12.03 14.37
N ALA A 97 -5.02 10.98 13.57
CA ALA A 97 -6.03 9.98 13.26
C ALA A 97 -6.42 9.19 14.53
N LYS A 98 -5.42 8.76 15.32
CA LYS A 98 -5.64 8.03 16.57
C LYS A 98 -6.45 8.83 17.57
N ASP A 99 -6.04 10.07 17.84
CA ASP A 99 -6.70 10.93 18.83
C ASP A 99 -8.15 11.21 18.43
N ALA A 100 -8.39 11.53 17.16
CA ALA A 100 -9.74 11.77 16.67
C ALA A 100 -10.65 10.54 16.77
N MET A 101 -10.14 9.34 16.50
CA MET A 101 -10.91 8.10 16.65
C MET A 101 -11.22 7.77 18.10
N LEU A 102 -10.28 8.00 19.02
CA LEU A 102 -10.50 7.84 20.46
C LEU A 102 -11.52 8.84 21.01
N GLU A 103 -11.62 10.02 20.40
CA GLU A 103 -12.69 11.00 20.66
C GLU A 103 -14.02 10.65 19.97
N GLY A 104 -14.11 9.50 19.29
CA GLY A 104 -15.32 9.01 18.64
C GLY A 104 -15.59 9.58 17.24
N ARG A 105 -14.63 10.28 16.62
CA ARG A 105 -14.78 10.85 15.28
C ARG A 105 -14.50 9.83 14.18
N ILE A 106 -15.18 10.00 13.05
CA ILE A 106 -14.86 9.31 11.79
C ILE A 106 -13.73 10.07 11.08
N VAL A 107 -12.63 9.39 10.76
CA VAL A 107 -11.48 10.03 10.09
C VAL A 107 -11.52 9.80 8.59
N VAL A 108 -11.64 10.88 7.83
CA VAL A 108 -11.59 10.88 6.36
C VAL A 108 -10.15 11.11 5.90
N ALA A 109 -9.51 10.06 5.39
CA ALA A 109 -8.15 10.11 4.84
C ALA A 109 -8.14 10.87 3.51
N CYS A 110 -7.70 12.13 3.52
CA CYS A 110 -7.64 13.00 2.36
C CYS A 110 -6.25 12.93 1.71
N GLY A 111 -5.99 11.83 1.00
CA GLY A 111 -4.67 11.53 0.47
C GLY A 111 -4.64 10.37 -0.52
N GLY A 112 -3.43 9.88 -0.80
CA GLY A 112 -3.20 8.64 -1.55
C GLY A 112 -3.10 7.41 -0.64
N ASP A 113 -2.65 6.29 -1.21
CA ASP A 113 -2.63 4.98 -0.56
C ASP A 113 -1.80 4.96 0.75
N GLY A 114 -0.70 5.72 0.84
CA GLY A 114 0.11 5.83 2.08
C GLY A 114 -0.64 6.48 3.25
N LEU A 115 -1.36 7.59 3.01
CA LEU A 115 -2.20 8.18 4.08
C LEU A 115 -3.36 7.26 4.44
N GLN A 116 -3.93 6.56 3.46
CA GLN A 116 -5.00 5.59 3.70
C GLN A 116 -4.50 4.46 4.61
N ASN A 117 -3.29 3.94 4.40
CA ASN A 117 -2.66 2.95 5.28
C ASN A 117 -2.45 3.47 6.70
N ILE A 118 -1.93 4.69 6.87
CA ILE A 118 -1.73 5.30 8.20
C ILE A 118 -3.06 5.39 8.96
N VAL A 119 -4.11 5.92 8.32
CA VAL A 119 -5.43 6.07 8.95
C VAL A 119 -6.07 4.71 9.22
N ALA A 120 -5.92 3.74 8.31
CA ALA A 120 -6.44 2.39 8.49
C ALA A 120 -5.81 1.67 9.67
N GLN A 121 -4.49 1.79 9.85
CA GLN A 121 -3.79 1.23 11.00
C GLN A 121 -4.40 1.76 12.31
N GLN A 122 -4.65 3.07 12.40
CA GLN A 122 -5.26 3.64 13.58
C GLN A 122 -6.73 3.22 13.75
N ALA A 123 -7.49 3.04 12.66
CA ALA A 123 -8.86 2.51 12.73
C ALA A 123 -8.88 1.09 13.30
N ILE A 124 -7.95 0.24 12.87
CA ILE A 124 -7.78 -1.13 13.38
C ILE A 124 -7.39 -1.13 14.86
N ASP A 125 -6.45 -0.27 15.25
CA ASP A 125 -5.92 -0.24 16.62
C ASP A 125 -6.92 0.33 17.63
N THR A 126 -7.75 1.28 17.21
CA THR A 126 -8.73 1.95 18.08
C THR A 126 -10.15 1.38 17.97
N GLY A 127 -10.43 0.56 16.95
CA GLY A 127 -11.80 0.16 16.59
C GLY A 127 -12.62 1.30 15.96
N GLY A 128 -11.96 2.40 15.60
CA GLY A 128 -12.52 3.59 14.97
C GLY A 128 -13.01 3.32 13.54
N VAL A 129 -13.69 4.33 12.98
CA VAL A 129 -14.22 4.29 11.61
C VAL A 129 -13.43 5.26 10.75
N MET A 130 -13.01 4.81 9.57
CA MET A 130 -12.39 5.67 8.57
C MET A 130 -13.27 5.85 7.33
N SER A 131 -12.99 6.88 6.54
CA SER A 131 -13.41 6.98 5.14
C SER A 131 -12.24 7.53 4.32
N VAL A 132 -12.44 7.68 3.01
CA VAL A 132 -11.38 8.13 2.10
C VAL A 132 -11.89 9.27 1.23
N LEU A 133 -11.06 10.32 1.08
CA LEU A 133 -11.21 11.34 0.05
C LEU A 133 -10.00 11.22 -0.89
N PRO A 134 -10.13 10.54 -2.04
CA PRO A 134 -8.99 10.10 -2.82
C PRO A 134 -8.28 11.25 -3.56
N PHE A 135 -7.02 11.52 -3.20
CA PHE A 135 -6.15 12.49 -3.89
C PHE A 135 -4.93 11.84 -4.57
N GLY A 136 -4.68 10.55 -4.32
CA GLY A 136 -3.54 9.80 -4.86
C GLY A 136 -3.65 9.47 -6.35
N ARG A 137 -2.63 8.78 -6.88
CA ARG A 137 -2.59 8.32 -8.27
C ARG A 137 -3.24 6.95 -8.45
N GLY A 138 -3.08 6.04 -7.49
CA GLY A 138 -3.65 4.69 -7.47
C GLY A 138 -5.03 4.69 -6.83
N ASN A 139 -5.08 4.98 -5.51
CA ASN A 139 -6.31 4.93 -4.70
C ASN A 139 -7.01 3.57 -4.84
N ASP A 140 -6.24 2.49 -4.88
CA ASP A 140 -6.76 1.15 -5.17
C ASP A 140 -7.68 0.67 -4.05
N PHE A 141 -7.36 0.98 -2.80
CA PHE A 141 -8.22 0.71 -1.66
C PHE A 141 -9.53 1.48 -1.74
N ALA A 142 -9.48 2.79 -2.00
CA ALA A 142 -10.69 3.60 -2.17
C ALA A 142 -11.60 3.03 -3.28
N ALA A 143 -11.00 2.65 -4.42
CA ALA A 143 -11.73 2.06 -5.53
C ALA A 143 -12.34 0.68 -5.20
N SER A 144 -11.67 -0.13 -4.36
CA SER A 144 -12.20 -1.43 -3.90
C SER A 144 -13.42 -1.25 -2.98
N MET A 145 -13.45 -0.15 -2.24
CA MET A 145 -14.55 0.30 -1.37
C MET A 145 -15.60 1.16 -2.11
N GLN A 146 -15.58 1.19 -3.45
CA GLN A 146 -16.49 1.97 -4.30
C GLN A 146 -16.39 3.50 -4.14
N ILE A 147 -15.33 4.01 -3.53
CA ILE A 147 -15.03 5.45 -3.43
C ILE A 147 -14.06 5.83 -4.55
N ARG A 148 -14.59 6.22 -5.71
CA ARG A 148 -13.80 6.54 -6.91
C ARG A 148 -13.68 8.04 -7.18
N SER A 149 -14.49 8.83 -6.51
CA SER A 149 -14.59 10.28 -6.69
C SER A 149 -14.89 11.00 -5.38
N PHE A 150 -14.70 12.31 -5.36
CA PHE A 150 -15.07 13.14 -4.22
C PHE A 150 -16.58 13.11 -3.94
N ARG A 151 -17.40 12.86 -4.97
CA ARG A 151 -18.86 12.71 -4.84
C ARG A 151 -19.22 11.43 -4.09
N ASP A 152 -18.46 10.36 -4.27
CA ASP A 152 -18.67 9.13 -3.52
C ASP A 152 -18.36 9.36 -2.03
N THR A 153 -17.28 10.07 -1.70
CA THR A 153 -17.01 10.45 -0.31
C THR A 153 -18.13 11.32 0.28
N GLU A 154 -18.67 12.28 -0.48
CA GLU A 154 -19.80 13.10 -0.06
C GLU A 154 -21.06 12.25 0.23
N LEU A 155 -21.36 11.26 -0.63
CA LEU A 155 -22.45 10.32 -0.40
C LEU A 155 -22.20 9.46 0.85
N ALA A 156 -20.99 8.93 1.03
CA ALA A 156 -20.62 8.17 2.22
C ALA A 156 -20.86 8.97 3.51
N ILE A 157 -20.56 10.26 3.52
CA ILE A 157 -20.80 11.14 4.68
C ILE A 157 -22.29 11.42 4.86
N LYS A 158 -23.05 11.61 3.78
CA LYS A 158 -24.47 11.98 3.87
C LYS A 158 -25.38 10.82 4.26
N ASN A 159 -25.14 9.63 3.72
CA ASN A 159 -26.02 8.47 3.85
C ASN A 159 -25.28 7.14 3.77
N GLY A 160 -23.98 7.13 4.08
CA GLY A 160 -23.15 5.96 3.97
C GLY A 160 -23.47 4.88 4.99
N VAL A 161 -22.90 3.71 4.73
CA VAL A 161 -22.95 2.56 5.62
C VAL A 161 -21.53 2.17 6.01
N VAL A 162 -21.37 1.68 7.24
CA VAL A 162 -20.08 1.14 7.68
C VAL A 162 -19.96 -0.30 7.17
N GLN A 163 -18.90 -0.58 6.44
CA GLN A 163 -18.54 -1.92 5.98
C GLN A 163 -17.21 -2.36 6.59
N HIS A 164 -16.99 -3.67 6.64
CA HIS A 164 -15.70 -4.23 7.02
C HIS A 164 -14.84 -4.45 5.77
N ALA A 165 -13.70 -3.78 5.73
CA ALA A 165 -12.71 -3.97 4.68
C ALA A 165 -11.69 -5.04 5.10
N ARG A 166 -11.24 -5.82 4.11
CA ARG A 166 -10.14 -6.77 4.27
C ARG A 166 -8.81 -6.05 4.06
N TYR A 167 -7.79 -6.54 4.75
CA TYR A 167 -6.41 -6.10 4.59
C TYR A 167 -5.47 -7.27 4.88
N VAL A 168 -4.24 -7.18 4.40
CA VAL A 168 -3.17 -8.13 4.68
C VAL A 168 -2.40 -7.63 5.90
N ASN A 169 -2.24 -8.47 6.91
CA ASN A 169 -1.25 -8.27 7.96
C ASN A 169 0.07 -8.93 7.52
N VAL A 170 1.16 -8.17 7.57
CA VAL A 170 2.50 -8.60 7.21
C VAL A 170 3.36 -8.56 8.46
N GLU A 171 3.75 -9.73 8.94
CA GLU A 171 4.52 -9.91 10.17
C GLU A 171 5.99 -10.22 9.85
N PHE A 172 6.89 -9.41 10.38
CA PHE A 172 8.34 -9.60 10.38
C PHE A 172 8.80 -10.06 11.77
N SER A 173 10.12 -10.24 11.97
CA SER A 173 10.69 -10.66 13.26
C SER A 173 10.31 -9.76 14.44
N ASP A 174 10.35 -8.44 14.23
CA ASP A 174 10.30 -7.46 15.33
C ASP A 174 9.12 -6.48 15.21
N TYR A 175 8.37 -6.53 14.11
CA TYR A 175 7.26 -5.61 13.85
C TYR A 175 6.29 -6.18 12.83
N SER A 176 5.10 -5.59 12.77
CA SER A 176 4.13 -5.83 11.71
C SER A 176 3.78 -4.55 10.97
N ARG A 177 3.20 -4.73 9.78
CA ARG A 177 2.62 -3.70 8.92
C ARG A 177 1.33 -4.23 8.32
N ILE A 178 0.43 -3.33 7.95
CA ILE A 178 -0.75 -3.68 7.16
C ILE A 178 -0.57 -3.28 5.71
N CYS A 179 -1.31 -3.94 4.83
CA CYS A 179 -1.54 -3.51 3.45
C CYS A 179 -3.01 -3.65 3.10
N LEU A 180 -3.58 -2.60 2.55
CA LEU A 180 -4.99 -2.50 2.18
C LEU A 180 -5.34 -3.26 0.90
N THR A 181 -4.35 -3.53 0.02
CA THR A 181 -4.59 -4.30 -1.21
C THR A 181 -3.87 -5.64 -1.20
N CYS A 182 -2.54 -5.61 -1.20
CA CYS A 182 -1.72 -6.79 -1.25
C CYS A 182 -0.28 -6.49 -0.80
N ALA A 183 0.45 -7.54 -0.42
CA ALA A 183 1.88 -7.50 -0.14
C ALA A 183 2.59 -8.67 -0.82
N GLY A 184 3.88 -8.53 -1.09
CA GLY A 184 4.61 -9.58 -1.77
C GLY A 184 6.04 -9.21 -2.15
N VAL A 185 6.63 -10.04 -2.99
CA VAL A 185 8.05 -10.00 -3.39
C VAL A 185 8.23 -10.20 -4.90
N GLY A 186 9.47 -10.05 -5.37
CA GLY A 186 9.82 -10.20 -6.79
C GLY A 186 9.33 -9.03 -7.64
N LEU A 187 8.62 -9.32 -8.74
CA LEU A 187 8.18 -8.30 -9.69
C LEU A 187 7.32 -7.20 -9.05
N LEU A 188 6.55 -7.50 -7.98
CA LEU A 188 5.77 -6.52 -7.23
C LEU A 188 6.67 -5.43 -6.64
N SER A 189 7.75 -5.84 -5.98
CA SER A 189 8.75 -4.97 -5.36
C SER A 189 9.51 -4.17 -6.40
N ASP A 190 9.95 -4.83 -7.47
CA ASP A 190 10.63 -4.17 -8.60
C ASP A 190 9.75 -3.10 -9.27
N ALA A 191 8.48 -3.41 -9.51
CA ALA A 191 7.53 -2.50 -10.13
C ALA A 191 7.24 -1.30 -9.21
N SER A 192 7.03 -1.54 -7.91
CA SER A 192 6.77 -0.48 -6.93
C SER A 192 7.94 0.49 -6.81
N LEU A 193 9.17 -0.05 -6.72
CA LEU A 193 10.38 0.75 -6.69
C LEU A 193 10.52 1.63 -7.93
N ARG A 194 10.21 1.10 -9.12
CA ARG A 194 10.28 1.89 -10.37
C ARG A 194 9.16 2.89 -10.50
N ALA A 195 7.94 2.56 -10.07
CA ALA A 195 6.81 3.48 -10.10
C ALA A 195 7.09 4.75 -9.28
N SER A 196 7.79 4.62 -8.14
CA SER A 196 8.22 5.76 -7.32
C SER A 196 9.12 6.75 -8.06
N ARG A 197 9.82 6.31 -9.12
CA ARG A 197 10.76 7.11 -9.92
C ARG A 197 10.14 7.72 -11.18
N LEU A 198 8.85 7.47 -11.44
CA LEU A 198 8.17 7.94 -12.66
C LEU A 198 7.20 9.09 -12.32
N PRO A 199 7.65 10.37 -12.40
CA PRO A 199 6.87 11.51 -11.93
C PRO A 199 5.65 11.88 -12.81
N LEU A 200 5.62 11.40 -14.06
CA LEU A 200 4.68 11.91 -15.08
C LEU A 200 3.38 11.11 -15.22
N LEU A 201 3.39 9.80 -14.97
CA LEU A 201 2.23 8.92 -15.19
C LEU A 201 1.32 8.82 -13.94
N LYS A 202 0.03 8.52 -14.14
CA LYS A 202 -0.98 8.32 -13.08
C LYS A 202 -1.68 6.97 -13.24
N GLY A 203 -2.24 6.46 -12.14
CA GLY A 203 -3.09 5.27 -12.11
C GLY A 203 -2.52 4.06 -12.84
N LYS A 204 -3.41 3.32 -13.51
CA LYS A 204 -3.08 2.09 -14.25
C LYS A 204 -1.86 2.24 -15.17
N ALA A 205 -1.73 3.37 -15.85
CA ALA A 205 -0.65 3.60 -16.81
C ALA A 205 0.73 3.67 -16.13
N LEU A 206 0.83 4.28 -14.95
CA LEU A 206 2.08 4.37 -14.19
C LEU A 206 2.60 2.98 -13.81
N TYR A 207 1.74 2.18 -13.19
CA TYR A 207 2.09 0.85 -12.71
C TYR A 207 2.27 -0.15 -13.84
N THR A 208 1.47 -0.06 -14.92
CA THR A 208 1.65 -0.91 -16.10
C THR A 208 3.01 -0.66 -16.76
N VAL A 209 3.41 0.60 -16.91
CA VAL A 209 4.72 0.96 -17.47
C VAL A 209 5.84 0.52 -16.52
N ALA A 210 5.70 0.76 -15.22
CA ALA A 210 6.69 0.32 -14.24
C ALA A 210 6.86 -1.21 -14.23
N ALA A 211 5.76 -1.97 -14.32
CA ALA A 211 5.76 -3.42 -14.44
C ALA A 211 6.40 -3.87 -15.75
N LEU A 212 6.07 -3.25 -16.88
CA LEU A 212 6.66 -3.59 -18.18
C LEU A 212 8.18 -3.33 -18.20
N ILE A 213 8.63 -2.19 -17.65
CA ILE A 213 10.06 -1.91 -17.52
C ILE A 213 10.71 -2.93 -16.58
N SER A 214 10.04 -3.32 -15.51
CA SER A 214 10.52 -4.35 -14.57
C SER A 214 10.72 -5.70 -15.25
N LEU A 215 9.76 -6.11 -16.08
CA LEU A 215 9.84 -7.30 -16.90
C LEU A 215 10.98 -7.29 -17.91
N MET A 216 11.45 -6.13 -18.38
CA MET A 216 12.63 -6.09 -19.26
C MET A 216 13.89 -6.65 -18.59
N LYS A 217 14.00 -6.60 -17.25
CA LYS A 217 15.12 -7.19 -16.50
C LYS A 217 14.85 -8.63 -16.02
N LEU A 218 13.61 -9.11 -16.18
CA LEU A 218 13.08 -10.44 -15.86
C LEU A 218 13.93 -11.25 -14.87
N LYS A 219 13.72 -11.02 -13.57
CA LYS A 219 14.42 -11.74 -12.51
C LYS A 219 13.45 -12.68 -11.83
N CYS A 220 13.82 -13.96 -11.77
CA CYS A 220 13.18 -14.93 -10.90
C CYS A 220 14.07 -15.14 -9.68
N HIS A 221 13.45 -15.36 -8.54
CA HIS A 221 14.13 -15.58 -7.28
C HIS A 221 13.60 -16.84 -6.63
N ARG A 222 14.50 -17.59 -5.99
CA ARG A 222 14.15 -18.78 -5.23
C ARG A 222 13.64 -18.36 -3.87
N TYR A 223 12.41 -18.76 -3.55
CA TYR A 223 11.78 -18.53 -2.27
C TYR A 223 11.41 -19.86 -1.63
N THR A 224 11.49 -19.89 -0.30
CA THR A 224 10.90 -20.93 0.53
C THR A 224 9.56 -20.42 1.03
N LEU A 225 8.50 -21.14 0.71
CA LEU A 225 7.12 -20.83 1.06
C LEU A 225 6.64 -21.87 2.06
N SER A 226 6.05 -21.42 3.15
CA SER A 226 5.37 -22.31 4.10
C SER A 226 3.89 -21.95 4.16
N PHE A 227 3.04 -22.93 3.87
CA PHE A 227 1.57 -22.85 3.87
C PHE A 227 1.02 -23.97 4.74
N ASP A 228 0.20 -23.69 5.76
CA ASP A 228 -0.65 -24.70 6.41
C ASP A 228 0.05 -26.09 6.61
N ASP A 229 1.29 -26.09 7.15
CA ASP A 229 2.21 -27.23 7.38
C ASP A 229 3.01 -27.82 6.19
N VAL A 230 2.87 -27.26 4.99
CA VAL A 230 3.63 -27.63 3.79
C VAL A 230 4.72 -26.59 3.50
N GLU A 231 5.95 -27.05 3.27
CA GLU A 231 7.04 -26.21 2.78
C GLU A 231 7.37 -26.51 1.31
N LEU A 232 7.46 -25.45 0.50
CA LEU A 232 7.75 -25.52 -0.93
C LEU A 232 8.86 -24.55 -1.27
N GLN A 233 9.86 -25.03 -2.01
CA GLN A 233 10.85 -24.16 -2.63
C GLN A 233 10.51 -23.95 -4.11
N LYS A 234 10.33 -22.70 -4.53
CA LYS A 234 10.01 -22.36 -5.92
C LYS A 234 10.83 -21.18 -6.41
N GLU A 235 11.20 -21.21 -7.69
CA GLU A 235 11.70 -20.04 -8.42
C GLU A 235 10.52 -19.24 -8.98
N LEU A 236 10.33 -18.04 -8.45
CA LEU A 236 9.19 -17.20 -8.75
C LEU A 236 9.60 -15.87 -9.36
N LEU A 237 8.85 -15.46 -10.37
CA LEU A 237 8.88 -14.10 -10.91
C LEU A 237 8.17 -13.12 -9.97
N ILE A 238 7.05 -13.55 -9.39
CA ILE A 238 6.22 -12.76 -8.50
C ILE A 238 5.54 -13.68 -7.49
N LEU A 239 5.37 -13.18 -6.27
CA LEU A 239 4.57 -13.79 -5.22
C LEU A 239 3.80 -12.69 -4.51
N VAL A 240 2.50 -12.87 -4.35
CA VAL A 240 1.58 -11.87 -3.78
C VAL A 240 0.62 -12.58 -2.83
N GLY A 241 0.47 -12.04 -1.62
CA GLY A 241 -0.69 -12.27 -0.77
C GLY A 241 -1.66 -11.10 -0.91
N ALA A 242 -2.91 -11.36 -1.27
CA ALA A 242 -3.89 -10.33 -1.63
C ALA A 242 -5.15 -10.37 -0.74
N ALA A 243 -5.57 -9.18 -0.31
CA ALA A 243 -6.86 -8.93 0.34
C ALA A 243 -7.89 -8.31 -0.63
N SER A 244 -7.41 -7.65 -1.70
CA SER A 244 -8.23 -7.06 -2.75
C SER A 244 -7.93 -7.67 -4.13
N GLU A 245 -8.85 -7.51 -5.07
CA GLU A 245 -8.64 -7.99 -6.45
C GLU A 245 -7.63 -7.14 -7.22
N CYS A 246 -7.52 -5.87 -6.85
CA CYS A 246 -6.83 -4.83 -7.61
C CYS A 246 -5.73 -4.18 -6.80
N THR A 247 -4.59 -3.97 -7.45
CA THR A 247 -3.48 -3.16 -6.93
C THR A 247 -2.82 -2.39 -8.09
N GLY A 248 -2.02 -1.38 -7.77
CA GLY A 248 -1.24 -0.64 -8.76
C GLY A 248 -2.11 0.08 -9.81
N GLY A 249 -3.12 0.83 -9.39
CA GLY A 249 -4.00 1.60 -10.26
C GLY A 249 -4.98 0.73 -11.04
N GLY A 250 -5.56 -0.30 -10.43
CA GLY A 250 -6.61 -1.13 -11.01
C GLY A 250 -6.10 -2.30 -11.86
N VAL A 251 -4.86 -2.75 -11.65
CA VAL A 251 -4.41 -4.03 -12.21
C VAL A 251 -5.03 -5.14 -11.37
N ARG A 252 -5.79 -6.04 -12.00
CA ARG A 252 -6.45 -7.16 -11.32
C ARG A 252 -5.41 -8.24 -11.01
N ILE A 253 -4.58 -8.04 -10.00
CA ILE A 253 -3.49 -8.95 -9.65
C ILE A 253 -4.02 -10.30 -9.16
N ALA A 254 -5.12 -10.29 -8.40
CA ALA A 254 -5.75 -11.45 -7.80
C ALA A 254 -7.28 -11.40 -8.01
N PRO A 255 -7.79 -11.66 -9.23
CA PRO A 255 -9.20 -11.47 -9.59
C PRO A 255 -10.21 -12.25 -8.74
N ASP A 256 -9.73 -13.30 -8.07
CA ASP A 256 -10.45 -14.22 -7.20
C ASP A 256 -10.22 -13.93 -5.70
N ALA A 257 -9.48 -12.87 -5.32
CA ALA A 257 -9.10 -12.60 -3.94
C ALA A 257 -10.25 -12.60 -2.92
N LYS A 258 -11.48 -12.31 -3.36
CA LYS A 258 -12.69 -12.22 -2.54
C LYS A 258 -13.52 -13.51 -2.48
N SER A 259 -13.14 -14.59 -3.18
CA SER A 259 -13.94 -15.82 -3.19
C SER A 259 -13.91 -16.56 -1.85
N GLU A 260 -12.84 -16.41 -1.07
CA GLU A 260 -12.70 -16.94 0.29
C GLU A 260 -12.39 -15.76 1.25
N PRO A 261 -13.42 -15.16 1.88
CA PRO A 261 -13.27 -13.93 2.66
C PRO A 261 -12.26 -14.02 3.80
N ASP A 262 -12.18 -15.18 4.47
CA ASP A 262 -11.39 -15.36 5.68
C ASP A 262 -9.97 -15.90 5.41
N ARG A 263 -9.65 -16.18 4.15
CA ARG A 263 -8.35 -16.76 3.74
C ARG A 263 -7.56 -15.79 2.88
N LEU A 264 -6.23 -15.84 3.00
CA LEU A 264 -5.32 -15.08 2.16
C LEU A 264 -5.29 -15.70 0.77
N ASN A 265 -5.56 -14.91 -0.28
CA ASN A 265 -5.29 -15.34 -1.64
C ASN A 265 -3.80 -15.19 -1.91
N VAL A 266 -3.13 -16.32 -2.15
CA VAL A 266 -1.72 -16.36 -2.52
C VAL A 266 -1.63 -16.67 -4.01
N LEU A 267 -1.11 -15.70 -4.75
CA LEU A 267 -0.83 -15.82 -6.16
C LEU A 267 0.67 -15.78 -6.42
N PHE A 268 1.16 -16.71 -7.22
CA PHE A 268 2.53 -16.65 -7.72
C PHE A 268 2.63 -17.06 -9.18
N ALA A 269 3.65 -16.53 -9.85
CA ALA A 269 4.03 -16.96 -11.18
C ALA A 269 5.44 -17.53 -11.19
N THR A 270 5.61 -18.72 -11.77
CA THR A 270 6.89 -19.42 -11.85
C THR A 270 7.78 -18.87 -12.96
N SER A 271 9.04 -19.30 -12.96
CA SER A 271 10.01 -18.93 -14.00
C SER A 271 9.51 -19.26 -15.41
N GLN A 272 9.67 -18.30 -16.32
CA GLN A 272 9.20 -18.39 -17.70
C GLN A 272 10.02 -17.48 -18.63
N GLY A 273 10.05 -17.82 -19.92
CA GLY A 273 10.73 -17.01 -20.93
C GLY A 273 10.13 -15.59 -21.03
N ARG A 274 10.93 -14.64 -21.54
CA ARG A 274 10.55 -13.21 -21.59
C ARG A 274 9.22 -12.95 -22.30
N THR A 275 8.99 -13.64 -23.41
CA THR A 275 7.74 -13.54 -24.19
C THR A 275 6.53 -14.01 -23.39
N SER A 276 6.67 -15.10 -22.63
CA SER A 276 5.63 -15.62 -21.74
C SER A 276 5.31 -14.63 -20.62
N ALA A 277 6.32 -14.02 -20.00
CA ALA A 277 6.10 -13.02 -18.95
C ALA A 277 5.41 -11.74 -19.45
N ILE A 278 5.75 -11.27 -20.66
CA ILE A 278 5.04 -10.13 -21.27
C ILE A 278 3.58 -10.50 -21.54
N LYS A 279 3.31 -11.70 -22.11
CA LYS A 279 1.94 -12.20 -22.31
C LYS A 279 1.19 -12.31 -20.98
N LEU A 280 1.85 -12.78 -19.93
CA LEU A 280 1.29 -12.87 -18.59
C LEU A 280 0.88 -11.49 -18.07
N LEU A 281 1.74 -10.47 -18.18
CA LEU A 281 1.40 -9.10 -17.78
C LEU A 281 0.20 -8.56 -18.54
N VAL A 282 0.16 -8.74 -19.87
CA VAL A 282 -0.98 -8.31 -20.69
C VAL A 282 -2.27 -9.00 -20.23
N LYS A 283 -2.22 -10.31 -19.96
CA LYS A 283 -3.37 -11.04 -19.40
C LYS A 283 -3.78 -10.51 -18.02
N ALA A 284 -2.82 -10.16 -17.16
CA ALA A 284 -3.08 -9.60 -15.83
C ALA A 284 -3.79 -8.23 -15.90
N LEU A 285 -3.50 -7.39 -16.91
CA LEU A 285 -4.23 -6.13 -17.12
C LEU A 285 -5.71 -6.34 -17.41
N SER A 286 -6.08 -7.51 -17.94
CA SER A 286 -7.45 -7.96 -18.20
C SER A 286 -8.01 -8.91 -17.13
N GLY A 287 -7.22 -9.29 -16.12
CA GLY A 287 -7.57 -10.28 -15.09
C GLY A 287 -7.73 -11.71 -15.60
N LYS A 288 -7.18 -12.06 -16.77
CA LYS A 288 -7.28 -13.39 -17.40
C LYS A 288 -6.02 -14.24 -17.24
N HIS A 289 -5.10 -13.83 -16.38
CA HIS A 289 -3.82 -14.52 -16.16
C HIS A 289 -3.95 -15.80 -15.35
N LEU A 290 -5.02 -15.98 -14.57
CA LEU A 290 -5.26 -17.20 -13.78
C LEU A 290 -5.34 -18.46 -14.65
N ALA A 291 -5.72 -18.34 -15.92
CA ALA A 291 -5.76 -19.47 -16.87
C ALA A 291 -4.38 -19.82 -17.47
N HIS A 292 -3.29 -19.20 -17.01
CA HIS A 292 -1.94 -19.49 -17.48
C HIS A 292 -1.33 -20.61 -16.65
N ASP A 293 -0.77 -21.63 -17.32
CA ASP A 293 -0.09 -22.80 -16.73
C ASP A 293 1.08 -22.48 -15.77
N LYS A 294 1.57 -21.24 -15.79
CA LYS A 294 2.67 -20.76 -14.94
C LYS A 294 2.20 -19.93 -13.76
N VAL A 295 0.88 -19.74 -13.61
CA VAL A 295 0.24 -19.01 -12.52
C VAL A 295 -0.49 -19.99 -11.64
N GLU A 296 -0.23 -19.91 -10.35
CA GLU A 296 -1.00 -20.60 -9.33
C GLU A 296 -1.65 -19.54 -8.42
N SER A 297 -2.92 -19.75 -8.10
CA SER A 297 -3.70 -18.91 -7.18
C SER A 297 -4.43 -19.86 -6.23
N ASN A 298 -4.09 -19.79 -4.94
CA ASN A 298 -4.65 -20.65 -3.92
C ASN A 298 -4.99 -19.82 -2.68
N PHE A 299 -5.83 -20.38 -1.82
CA PHE A 299 -6.22 -19.74 -0.56
C PHE A 299 -5.56 -20.47 0.59
N HIS A 300 -5.03 -19.71 1.55
CA HIS A 300 -4.30 -20.21 2.72
C HIS A 300 -4.65 -19.38 3.95
N GLU A 301 -4.53 -19.94 5.15
CA GLU A 301 -4.71 -19.15 6.37
C GLU A 301 -3.52 -18.19 6.55
N ARG A 302 -2.31 -18.71 6.29
CA ARG A 302 -1.06 -17.97 6.39
C ARG A 302 -0.07 -18.41 5.32
N CYS A 303 0.72 -17.47 4.82
CA CYS A 303 1.86 -17.74 3.94
C CYS A 303 3.12 -17.14 4.55
N ARG A 304 4.07 -17.98 4.95
CA ARG A 304 5.41 -17.54 5.33
C ARG A 304 6.32 -17.57 4.11
N ILE A 305 7.07 -16.51 3.92
CA ILE A 305 7.99 -16.33 2.80
C ILE A 305 9.39 -16.14 3.38
N ALA A 306 10.36 -16.89 2.87
CA ALA A 306 11.77 -16.74 3.16
C ALA A 306 12.60 -16.78 1.86
N CYS A 307 13.80 -16.21 1.90
CA CYS A 307 14.75 -16.25 0.79
C CYS A 307 16.15 -16.47 1.36
N GLU A 308 16.86 -17.47 0.87
CA GLU A 308 18.21 -17.85 1.31
C GLU A 308 19.32 -17.12 0.53
N ASN A 309 18.97 -16.14 -0.31
CA ASN A 309 19.89 -15.60 -1.31
C ASN A 309 20.46 -14.24 -0.90
N ASP A 310 21.75 -14.00 -1.17
CA ASP A 310 22.46 -12.74 -0.89
C ASP A 310 21.94 -11.54 -1.72
N ASN A 311 21.04 -11.79 -2.67
CA ASN A 311 20.43 -10.73 -3.46
C ASN A 311 19.38 -9.97 -2.63
N TYR A 312 19.82 -8.89 -2.00
CA TYR A 312 18.99 -7.99 -1.21
C TYR A 312 17.71 -7.53 -1.92
N GLY A 313 17.71 -7.40 -3.25
CA GLY A 313 16.50 -7.03 -4.00
C GLY A 313 15.39 -8.09 -3.96
N ALA A 314 15.76 -9.38 -3.87
CA ALA A 314 14.81 -10.49 -3.80
C ALA A 314 14.09 -10.55 -2.45
N SER A 315 14.74 -10.11 -1.38
CA SER A 315 14.18 -10.14 -0.04
C SER A 315 13.32 -8.92 0.29
N LEU A 316 13.21 -7.94 -0.60
CA LEU A 316 12.39 -6.76 -0.37
C LEU A 316 10.90 -7.08 -0.45
N VAL A 317 10.19 -6.83 0.64
CA VAL A 317 8.74 -6.93 0.71
C VAL A 317 8.13 -5.56 0.44
N TYR A 318 7.23 -5.50 -0.52
CA TYR A 318 6.45 -4.31 -0.85
C TYR A 318 4.96 -4.60 -0.76
N GLY A 319 4.18 -3.59 -0.42
CA GLY A 319 2.72 -3.63 -0.47
C GLY A 319 2.17 -2.22 -0.64
N ASP A 320 1.06 -2.09 -1.36
CA ASP A 320 0.42 -0.80 -1.70
C ASP A 320 1.39 0.26 -2.31
N GLY A 321 2.49 -0.19 -2.93
CA GLY A 321 3.53 0.68 -3.48
C GLY A 321 4.58 1.18 -2.49
N GLU A 322 4.53 0.73 -1.24
CA GLU A 322 5.46 1.10 -0.16
C GLU A 322 6.36 -0.06 0.24
N TYR A 323 7.56 0.29 0.72
CA TYR A 323 8.50 -0.68 1.27
C TYR A 323 8.05 -1.06 2.69
N LEU A 324 7.88 -2.35 2.93
CA LEU A 324 7.38 -2.84 4.23
C LEU A 324 8.51 -3.40 5.10
N GLY A 325 9.50 -4.05 4.49
CA GLY A 325 10.55 -4.74 5.21
C GLY A 325 11.33 -5.73 4.36
N VAL A 326 12.11 -6.57 5.03
CA VAL A 326 12.93 -7.61 4.42
C VAL A 326 12.45 -8.98 4.90
N LEU A 327 12.43 -9.96 4.00
CA LEU A 327 12.17 -11.37 4.37
C LEU A 327 13.12 -11.85 5.49
N PRO A 328 12.70 -12.80 6.34
CA PRO A 328 11.43 -13.55 6.28
C PRO A 328 10.21 -12.74 6.73
N ALA A 329 9.06 -13.01 6.13
CA ALA A 329 7.78 -12.37 6.47
C ALA A 329 6.62 -13.38 6.42
N SER A 330 5.62 -13.19 7.27
CA SER A 330 4.38 -13.98 7.26
C SER A 330 3.20 -13.09 6.87
N LEU A 331 2.44 -13.52 5.87
CA LEU A 331 1.27 -12.81 5.35
C LEU A 331 0.01 -13.57 5.77
N GLN A 332 -1.01 -12.84 6.21
CA GLN A 332 -2.35 -13.38 6.51
C GLN A 332 -3.41 -12.27 6.37
N ILE A 333 -4.69 -12.64 6.29
CA ILE A 333 -5.76 -11.65 6.41
C ILE A 333 -5.81 -11.11 7.84
N GLY A 334 -6.06 -9.81 7.98
CA GLY A 334 -6.23 -9.16 9.27
C GLY A 334 -7.40 -9.74 10.06
N ASN A 335 -7.19 -9.99 11.35
CA ASN A 335 -8.20 -10.58 12.24
C ASN A 335 -9.11 -9.53 12.91
N LYS A 336 -8.68 -8.27 12.97
CA LYS A 336 -9.49 -7.16 13.49
C LYS A 336 -10.28 -6.52 12.35
N PRO A 337 -11.52 -6.07 12.58
CA PRO A 337 -12.30 -5.43 11.53
C PRO A 337 -11.73 -4.04 11.21
N LEU A 338 -11.43 -3.77 9.94
CA LEU A 338 -11.21 -2.41 9.45
C LEU A 338 -12.56 -1.82 9.05
N ARG A 339 -13.07 -0.87 9.85
CA ARG A 339 -14.39 -0.26 9.64
C ARG A 339 -14.28 0.93 8.71
N VAL A 340 -14.96 0.88 7.57
CA VAL A 340 -14.91 1.91 6.53
C VAL A 340 -16.32 2.42 6.24
N LEU A 341 -16.52 3.73 6.37
CA LEU A 341 -17.73 4.41 5.92
C LEU A 341 -17.67 4.60 4.39
N VAL A 342 -18.63 4.00 3.69
CA VAL A 342 -18.71 3.98 2.22
C VAL A 342 -20.10 4.40 1.73
N PRO A 343 -20.27 4.79 0.44
CA PRO A 343 -21.58 5.09 -0.10
C PRO A 343 -22.52 3.90 0.03
N ASN A 344 -23.78 4.16 0.38
CA ASN A 344 -24.81 3.13 0.31
C ASN A 344 -25.19 2.92 -1.16
N ALA A 345 -24.92 1.73 -1.69
CA ALA A 345 -25.23 1.38 -3.08
C ALA A 345 -26.75 1.34 -3.37
N ASN A 346 -27.59 1.27 -2.33
CA ASN A 346 -29.04 1.17 -2.43
C ASN A 346 -29.78 2.49 -2.15
N ALA A 347 -29.06 3.61 -2.02
CA ALA A 347 -29.61 4.91 -1.61
C ALA A 347 -29.85 5.90 -2.73
#